data_AF-A0A8S8Y093-F1
#
_entry.id   AF-A0A8S8Y093-F1
#
_cell.length_a   1.000
_cell.length_b   1.000
_cell.length_c   1.000
_cell.angle_alpha   90.00
_cell.angle_beta   90.00
_cell.angle_gamma   90.00
#
_symmetry.space_group_name_H-M   'P 1'
#
loop_
_entity.id
_entity.type
_entity.pdbx_description
1 polymer ?
#
loop_
_entity_poly.entity_id
_entity_poly.type
_entity_poly.pdbx_seq_one_letter_code
_entity_poly.pdbx_strand_id
1 'polypeptide(L)'
;MKQGRHASPSRSQRPRALSMVVLMVLMSMGPLLTTPMVSAHAEPSGVTWPLEGSNDTGWVTLDAVGAVPETGQRATADWNLSFAPGAILSNVTFEVRASGQNGMTAEEPQLVIEGLGTSVLDWRGLGTLGEASGFTTGSTYSGRLNPNSNSGAGWDLPSDAEVTQMIIEVLAPADPLVSLTPYEFDLRTTAVNPDNGVLYLAANDELMLLHANNNPHVIDVYDFENEGGVLDMVMDTGAD
;
A
#
# COMPACT_ATOMS: atom_id res chain seq x y z
N MET A 1 98.44 -3.59 -23.02
CA MET A 1 97.64 -4.61 -22.28
C MET A 1 96.24 -4.03 -22.11
N LYS A 2 95.27 -4.45 -22.94
CA LYS A 2 94.24 -5.50 -22.73
C LYS A 2 93.07 -5.07 -21.80
N GLN A 3 91.87 -4.98 -22.40
CA GLN A 3 90.51 -5.26 -21.89
C GLN A 3 89.99 -4.45 -20.67
N GLY A 4 88.69 -4.14 -20.51
CA GLY A 4 87.47 -4.54 -21.19
C GLY A 4 86.25 -3.77 -20.62
N ARG A 5 85.09 -3.95 -21.28
CA ARG A 5 83.77 -3.31 -21.07
C ARG A 5 83.29 -3.33 -19.60
N HIS A 6 82.48 -2.33 -19.23
CA HIS A 6 81.21 -2.60 -18.55
C HIS A 6 80.17 -1.52 -18.88
N ALA A 7 79.06 -1.95 -19.48
CA ALA A 7 77.84 -1.17 -19.59
C ALA A 7 77.07 -1.30 -18.27
N SER A 8 76.55 -0.19 -17.74
CA SER A 8 75.59 -0.18 -16.64
C SER A 8 74.26 0.43 -17.10
N PRO A 9 73.12 -0.04 -16.54
CA PRO A 9 71.82 0.11 -17.16
C PRO A 9 71.12 1.42 -16.77
N SER A 10 70.30 1.93 -17.69
CA SER A 10 69.44 3.10 -17.49
C SER A 10 68.35 2.81 -16.46
N ARG A 11 68.48 3.40 -15.27
CA ARG A 11 67.49 3.34 -14.20
C ARG A 11 66.60 4.58 -14.25
N SER A 12 65.56 4.57 -15.08
CA SER A 12 64.52 5.63 -15.06
C SER A 12 63.10 5.16 -15.39
N GLN A 13 62.79 3.86 -15.28
CA GLN A 13 61.46 3.32 -15.63
C GLN A 13 60.42 3.34 -14.48
N ARG A 14 60.83 3.51 -13.22
CA ARG A 14 59.91 3.45 -12.07
C ARG A 14 58.84 4.56 -12.00
N PRO A 15 59.13 5.85 -12.26
CA PRO A 15 58.09 6.88 -12.18
C PRO A 15 57.07 6.80 -13.33
N ARG A 16 57.48 6.25 -14.49
CA ARG A 16 56.60 6.06 -15.65
C ARG A 16 55.61 4.91 -15.43
N ALA A 17 56.03 3.85 -14.76
CA ALA A 17 55.14 2.73 -14.44
C ALA A 17 54.06 3.17 -13.44
N LEU A 18 54.43 3.94 -12.41
CA LEU A 18 53.47 4.43 -11.41
C LEU A 18 52.44 5.40 -12.04
N SER A 19 52.88 6.32 -12.91
CA SER A 19 51.95 7.22 -13.61
C SER A 19 50.99 6.45 -14.52
N MET A 20 51.45 5.38 -15.15
CA MET A 20 50.63 4.57 -16.05
C MET A 20 49.58 3.75 -15.30
N VAL A 21 49.92 3.22 -14.12
CA VAL A 21 48.97 2.52 -13.24
C VAL A 21 47.90 3.48 -12.71
N VAL A 22 48.30 4.68 -12.27
CA VAL A 22 47.34 5.70 -11.80
C VAL A 22 46.40 6.12 -12.94
N LEU A 23 46.91 6.28 -14.15
CA LEU A 23 46.10 6.64 -15.31
C LEU A 23 45.15 5.51 -15.73
N MET A 24 45.56 4.24 -15.59
CA MET A 24 44.69 3.08 -15.78
C MET A 24 43.56 3.01 -14.74
N VAL A 25 43.84 3.31 -13.48
CA VAL A 25 42.81 3.34 -12.42
C VAL A 25 41.82 4.48 -12.66
N LEU A 26 42.30 5.67 -13.01
CA LEU A 26 41.44 6.82 -13.33
C LEU A 26 40.55 6.55 -14.55
N MET A 27 41.09 5.90 -15.60
CA MET A 27 40.28 5.50 -16.75
C MET A 27 39.26 4.41 -16.43
N SER A 28 39.57 3.49 -15.50
CA SER A 28 38.59 2.48 -15.06
C SER A 28 37.43 3.04 -14.25
N MET A 29 37.56 4.24 -13.68
CA MET A 29 36.49 4.93 -12.96
C MET A 29 35.59 5.77 -13.88
N GLY A 30 35.92 5.89 -15.18
CA GLY A 30 35.10 6.63 -16.15
C GLY A 30 33.62 6.21 -16.20
N PRO A 31 33.28 4.90 -16.23
CA PRO A 31 31.89 4.44 -16.27
C PRO A 31 31.07 4.76 -15.01
N LEU A 32 31.72 5.06 -13.88
CA LEU A 32 31.02 5.44 -12.65
C LEU A 32 30.62 6.93 -12.63
N LEU A 33 31.22 7.74 -13.50
CA LEU A 33 30.91 9.16 -13.65
C LEU A 33 29.93 9.43 -14.81
N THR A 34 29.58 8.42 -15.60
CA THR A 34 28.51 8.51 -16.58
C THR A 34 27.19 8.26 -15.88
N THR A 35 26.34 9.28 -15.80
CA THR A 35 24.95 9.11 -15.40
C THR A 35 24.28 8.12 -16.35
N PRO A 36 23.56 7.09 -15.85
CA PRO A 36 22.81 6.21 -16.72
C PRO A 36 21.73 7.03 -17.41
N MET A 37 21.83 7.16 -18.74
CA MET A 37 20.72 7.65 -19.54
C MET A 37 19.91 6.40 -19.87
N VAL A 38 18.73 6.27 -19.27
CA VAL A 38 17.80 5.19 -19.61
C VAL A 38 17.22 5.53 -20.99
N SER A 39 17.90 5.05 -22.03
CA SER A 39 17.34 5.00 -23.37
C SER A 39 16.86 3.58 -23.62
N ALA A 40 15.61 3.44 -24.07
CA ALA A 40 15.11 2.15 -24.54
C ALA A 40 15.83 1.65 -25.81
N HIS A 41 16.66 2.49 -26.44
CA HIS A 41 17.48 2.14 -27.61
C HIS A 41 18.92 2.65 -27.42
N ALA A 42 19.91 1.76 -27.47
CA ALA A 42 21.24 2.17 -27.87
C ALA A 42 21.15 2.61 -29.34
N GLU A 43 21.72 3.76 -29.71
CA GLU A 43 21.84 4.17 -31.11
C GLU A 43 23.26 3.87 -31.62
N PRO A 44 23.53 2.71 -32.25
CA PRO A 44 24.68 2.56 -33.13
C PRO A 44 24.37 3.20 -34.48
N SER A 45 25.32 3.97 -35.01
CA SER A 45 25.25 4.55 -36.36
C SER A 45 24.96 3.47 -37.41
N GLY A 46 23.78 3.52 -38.04
CA GLY A 46 23.36 2.56 -39.08
C GLY A 46 21.95 1.97 -38.94
N VAL A 47 21.05 2.59 -38.17
CA VAL A 47 19.68 2.09 -37.97
C VAL A 47 18.88 2.17 -39.29
N THR A 48 18.54 1.02 -39.86
CA THR A 48 17.53 0.89 -40.92
C THR A 48 16.16 0.68 -40.27
N TRP A 49 15.27 1.66 -40.40
CA TRP A 49 13.92 1.58 -39.86
C TRP A 49 12.98 0.75 -40.76
N PRO A 50 12.18 -0.16 -40.19
CA PRO A 50 11.09 -0.82 -40.93
C PRO A 50 10.03 0.19 -41.40
N LEU A 51 9.32 -0.14 -42.48
CA LEU A 51 8.22 0.69 -43.03
C LEU A 51 7.00 0.78 -42.10
N GLU A 52 6.80 -0.23 -41.26
CA GLU A 52 5.74 -0.31 -40.24
C GLU A 52 6.20 -1.18 -39.08
N GLY A 53 5.58 -1.02 -37.91
CA GLY A 53 5.87 -1.82 -36.73
C GLY A 53 5.03 -1.42 -35.52
N SER A 54 5.08 -2.25 -34.48
CA SER A 54 4.57 -1.93 -33.15
C SER A 54 5.74 -1.91 -32.16
N ASN A 55 5.61 -1.09 -31.13
CA ASN A 55 6.60 -1.01 -30.07
C ASN A 55 5.88 -0.99 -28.72
N ASP A 56 6.23 -1.92 -27.84
CA ASP A 56 5.84 -1.92 -26.43
C ASP A 56 7.11 -1.70 -25.61
N THR A 57 7.16 -0.60 -24.89
CA THR A 57 8.30 -0.25 -24.04
C THR A 57 8.31 -1.06 -22.75
N GLY A 58 7.23 -1.76 -22.44
CA GLY A 58 6.97 -2.33 -21.12
C GLY A 58 6.91 -1.24 -20.04
N TRP A 59 7.08 -1.66 -18.79
CA TRP A 59 7.20 -0.74 -17.66
C TRP A 59 8.62 -0.19 -17.58
N VAL A 60 8.73 1.13 -17.72
CA VAL A 60 9.98 1.87 -17.52
C VAL A 60 9.88 2.64 -16.21
N THR A 61 10.90 2.56 -15.38
CA THR A 61 11.01 3.37 -14.15
C THR A 61 11.81 4.64 -14.45
N LEU A 62 11.28 5.78 -14.03
CA LEU A 62 11.89 7.10 -14.22
C LEU A 62 12.29 7.66 -12.86
N ASP A 63 13.59 7.83 -12.65
CA ASP A 63 14.14 8.41 -11.43
C ASP A 63 14.32 9.91 -11.62
N ALA A 64 13.39 10.71 -11.06
CA ALA A 64 13.50 12.15 -11.07
C ALA A 64 14.57 12.63 -10.08
N VAL A 65 15.55 13.39 -10.56
CA VAL A 65 16.67 13.89 -9.73
C VAL A 65 16.79 15.41 -9.82
N GLY A 66 17.51 16.01 -8.87
CA GLY A 66 17.83 17.44 -8.91
C GLY A 66 16.79 18.39 -8.29
N ALA A 67 15.89 17.87 -7.45
CA ALA A 67 15.03 18.74 -6.63
C ALA A 67 15.88 19.54 -5.63
N VAL A 68 15.56 20.83 -5.48
CA VAL A 68 16.14 21.71 -4.45
C VAL A 68 14.98 22.38 -3.69
N PRO A 69 14.60 21.84 -2.50
CA PRO A 69 13.44 22.32 -1.75
C PRO A 69 13.52 23.80 -1.38
N GLU A 70 14.72 24.31 -1.12
CA GLU A 70 15.00 25.68 -0.68
C GLU A 70 14.64 26.72 -1.74
N THR A 71 14.74 26.35 -3.02
CA THR A 71 14.48 27.24 -4.16
C THR A 71 13.18 26.87 -4.89
N GLY A 72 12.50 25.80 -4.46
CA GLY A 72 11.34 25.24 -5.15
C GLY A 72 11.68 24.59 -6.49
N GLN A 73 12.96 24.29 -6.76
CA GLN A 73 13.37 23.58 -7.95
C GLN A 73 12.83 22.14 -7.89
N ARG A 74 12.06 21.74 -8.89
CA ARG A 74 11.50 20.40 -9.02
C ARG A 74 12.56 19.44 -9.59
N ALA A 75 12.47 18.18 -9.19
CA ALA A 75 13.22 17.11 -9.83
C ALA A 75 12.66 16.85 -11.24
N THR A 76 13.52 16.46 -12.17
CA THR A 76 13.14 16.16 -13.55
C THR A 76 13.74 14.83 -13.98
N ALA A 77 13.02 14.12 -14.85
CA ALA A 77 13.51 12.96 -15.57
C ALA A 77 12.99 13.04 -17.00
N ASP A 78 13.86 12.77 -17.96
CA ASP A 78 13.51 12.77 -19.37
C ASP A 78 13.33 11.34 -19.86
N TRP A 79 12.22 11.09 -20.55
CA TRP A 79 11.98 9.84 -21.25
C TRP A 79 11.98 10.06 -22.75
N ASN A 80 13.09 9.69 -23.39
CA ASN A 80 13.22 9.86 -24.83
C ASN A 80 12.78 8.59 -25.58
N LEU A 81 11.79 8.75 -26.45
CA LEU A 81 11.30 7.73 -27.35
C LEU A 81 11.67 8.11 -28.78
N SER A 82 12.56 7.32 -29.38
CA SER A 82 13.04 7.56 -30.74
C SER A 82 12.17 6.83 -31.74
N PHE A 83 11.73 7.55 -32.78
CA PHE A 83 10.95 7.02 -33.89
C PHE A 83 11.63 7.35 -35.21
N ALA A 84 11.35 6.58 -36.26
CA ALA A 84 11.84 6.88 -37.60
C ALA A 84 11.39 8.29 -38.05
N PRO A 85 12.25 9.06 -38.75
CA PRO A 85 11.86 10.38 -39.25
C PRO A 85 10.63 10.29 -40.16
N GLY A 86 9.58 11.06 -39.85
CA GLY A 86 8.31 11.05 -40.59
C GLY A 86 7.37 9.90 -40.24
N ALA A 87 7.67 9.10 -39.22
CA ALA A 87 6.76 8.08 -38.72
C ALA A 87 5.46 8.70 -38.19
N ILE A 88 4.32 8.09 -38.53
CA ILE A 88 3.01 8.45 -37.98
C ILE A 88 2.67 7.42 -36.90
N LEU A 89 2.52 7.89 -35.67
CA LEU A 89 2.08 7.06 -34.55
C LEU A 89 0.56 6.92 -34.60
N SER A 90 0.08 5.69 -34.45
CA SER A 90 -1.35 5.38 -34.34
C SER A 90 -1.56 4.40 -33.19
N ASN A 91 -2.72 4.45 -32.54
CA ASN A 91 -3.09 3.57 -31.43
C ASN A 91 -2.09 3.60 -30.25
N VAL A 92 -1.78 4.81 -29.76
CA VAL A 92 -0.87 4.99 -28.62
C VAL A 92 -1.65 4.86 -27.32
N THR A 93 -1.24 3.91 -26.48
CA THR A 93 -1.69 3.80 -25.09
C THR A 93 -0.59 4.29 -24.16
N PHE A 94 -0.97 5.02 -23.12
CA PHE A 94 -0.06 5.54 -22.12
C PHE A 94 -0.58 5.17 -20.73
N GLU A 95 0.29 4.57 -19.92
CA GLU A 95 -0.04 4.10 -18.58
C GLU A 95 0.98 4.64 -17.57
N VAL A 96 0.48 5.05 -16.41
CA VAL A 96 1.31 5.50 -15.29
C VAL A 96 1.01 4.60 -14.10
N ARG A 97 2.07 4.08 -13.48
CA ARG A 97 1.98 3.29 -12.26
C ARG A 97 2.69 4.01 -11.13
N ALA A 98 2.01 4.14 -10.00
CA ALA A 98 2.58 4.59 -8.74
C ALA A 98 2.19 3.59 -7.65
N SER A 99 3.10 3.36 -6.69
CA SER A 99 2.91 2.39 -5.61
C SER A 99 3.75 2.77 -4.40
N GLY A 100 3.09 3.28 -3.37
CA GLY A 100 3.72 3.70 -2.11
C GLY A 100 4.44 2.56 -1.40
N GLN A 101 3.86 1.35 -1.41
CA GLN A 101 4.47 0.16 -0.82
C GLN A 101 5.84 -0.17 -1.46
N ASN A 102 6.00 0.09 -2.76
CA ASN A 102 7.25 -0.16 -3.48
C ASN A 102 8.14 1.09 -3.58
N GLY A 103 7.83 2.16 -2.83
CA GLY A 103 8.58 3.43 -2.87
C GLY A 103 8.42 4.21 -4.18
N MET A 104 7.47 3.84 -5.04
CA MET A 104 7.19 4.49 -6.32
C MET A 104 6.19 5.61 -6.11
N THR A 105 6.64 6.69 -5.48
CA THR A 105 5.86 7.88 -5.14
C THR A 105 6.45 9.14 -5.75
N ALA A 106 5.61 10.10 -6.11
CA ALA A 106 6.06 11.41 -6.60
C ALA A 106 5.21 12.53 -6.01
N GLU A 107 5.83 13.57 -5.48
CA GLU A 107 5.15 14.75 -4.95
C GLU A 107 4.72 15.67 -6.11
N GLU A 108 3.41 15.88 -6.26
CA GLU A 108 2.81 16.76 -7.27
C GLU A 108 3.40 16.65 -8.69
N PRO A 109 3.50 15.42 -9.26
CA PRO A 109 4.16 15.20 -10.54
C PRO A 109 3.44 15.89 -11.69
N GLN A 110 4.22 16.25 -12.69
CA GLN A 110 3.72 16.76 -13.96
C GLN A 110 4.44 16.03 -15.09
N LEU A 111 3.68 15.53 -16.07
CA LEU A 111 4.22 14.94 -17.29
C LEU A 111 3.83 15.79 -18.49
N VAL A 112 4.83 16.29 -19.19
CA VAL A 112 4.68 17.13 -20.38
C VAL A 112 5.36 16.45 -21.55
N ILE A 113 4.72 16.49 -22.71
CA ILE A 113 5.36 16.10 -23.96
C ILE A 113 6.01 17.34 -24.55
N GLU A 114 7.30 17.27 -24.82
CA GLU A 114 8.02 18.37 -25.46
C GLU A 114 7.37 18.74 -26.80
N GLY A 115 7.09 20.02 -27.00
CA GLY A 115 6.45 20.54 -28.22
C GLY A 115 4.92 20.50 -28.22
N LEU A 116 4.30 19.71 -27.34
CA LEU A 116 2.86 19.82 -27.05
C LEU A 116 2.73 20.78 -25.86
N GLY A 117 2.14 21.97 -26.08
CA GLY A 117 1.98 22.99 -25.03
C GLY A 117 1.03 22.62 -23.89
N THR A 118 0.78 21.33 -23.66
CA THR A 118 -0.19 20.78 -22.71
C THR A 118 0.42 19.61 -21.94
N SER A 119 0.14 19.56 -20.63
CA SER A 119 0.48 18.42 -19.78
C SER A 119 -0.38 17.22 -20.13
N VAL A 120 0.20 16.02 -20.16
CA VAL A 120 -0.54 14.75 -20.30
C VAL A 120 -1.02 14.26 -18.93
N LEU A 121 -0.25 14.57 -17.89
CA LEU A 121 -0.62 14.38 -16.49
C LEU A 121 -0.29 15.67 -15.73
N ASP A 122 -1.24 16.21 -14.97
CA ASP A 122 -1.04 17.34 -14.06
C ASP A 122 -1.60 16.96 -12.68
N TRP A 123 -0.70 16.69 -11.72
CA TRP A 123 -1.03 16.29 -10.35
C TRP A 123 -0.76 17.39 -9.32
N ARG A 124 -0.59 18.64 -9.77
CA ARG A 124 -0.30 19.76 -8.87
C ARG A 124 -1.47 20.03 -7.93
N GLY A 125 -1.17 20.28 -6.65
CA GLY A 125 -2.18 20.54 -5.61
C GLY A 125 -2.92 19.30 -5.11
N LEU A 126 -2.60 18.10 -5.62
CA LEU A 126 -3.22 16.83 -5.22
C LEU A 126 -2.33 16.01 -4.26
N GLY A 127 -1.19 16.55 -3.84
CA GLY A 127 -0.25 15.89 -2.94
C GLY A 127 0.62 14.84 -3.62
N THR A 128 1.01 13.81 -2.86
CA THR A 128 1.89 12.73 -3.34
C THR A 128 1.10 11.69 -4.14
N LEU A 129 1.46 11.50 -5.41
CA LEU A 129 0.96 10.41 -6.24
C LEU A 129 1.60 9.09 -5.78
N GLY A 130 0.77 8.06 -5.60
CA GLY A 130 1.21 6.72 -5.20
C GLY A 130 1.20 6.48 -3.69
N GLU A 131 0.99 7.52 -2.88
CA GLU A 131 0.90 7.42 -1.42
C GLU A 131 -0.53 7.71 -0.95
N ALA A 132 -0.97 7.00 0.09
CA ALA A 132 -2.15 7.35 0.84
C ALA A 132 -1.71 7.90 2.19
N SER A 133 -1.78 9.23 2.37
CA SER A 133 -1.36 9.91 3.60
C SER A 133 -2.36 9.79 4.75
N GLY A 134 -3.41 8.97 4.58
CA GLY A 134 -4.44 8.72 5.57
C GLY A 134 -5.43 7.66 5.09
N PHE A 135 -6.19 7.09 6.02
CA PHE A 135 -7.35 6.28 5.69
C PHE A 135 -8.36 7.13 4.92
N THR A 136 -9.12 6.53 3.99
CA THR A 136 -10.37 7.17 3.57
C THR A 136 -11.22 7.30 4.81
N THR A 137 -11.34 8.52 5.34
CA THR A 137 -12.25 8.81 6.43
C THR A 137 -13.66 8.86 5.85
N GLY A 138 -14.18 7.70 5.47
CA GLY A 138 -15.61 7.47 5.42
C GLY A 138 -16.14 7.33 6.84
N SER A 139 -17.39 7.71 7.06
CA SER A 139 -18.08 7.36 8.30
C SER A 139 -18.02 5.85 8.49
N THR A 140 -17.31 5.38 9.53
CA THR A 140 -17.41 4.01 10.02
C THR A 140 -18.89 3.66 10.11
N TYR A 141 -19.30 2.59 9.44
CA TYR A 141 -20.70 2.18 9.44
C TYR A 141 -21.11 1.82 10.88
N SER A 142 -21.93 2.67 11.49
CA SER A 142 -22.49 2.48 12.82
C SER A 142 -24.00 2.31 12.66
N GLY A 143 -24.47 1.07 12.59
CA GLY A 143 -25.89 0.76 12.41
C GLY A 143 -26.18 -0.74 12.33
N ARG A 144 -27.46 -1.11 12.29
CA ARG A 144 -27.90 -2.50 12.10
C ARG A 144 -27.65 -2.94 10.67
N LEU A 145 -26.82 -3.97 10.49
CA LEU A 145 -26.64 -4.61 9.19
C LEU A 145 -27.98 -5.15 8.69
N ASN A 146 -28.48 -4.60 7.58
CA ASN A 146 -29.70 -5.07 6.94
C ASN A 146 -29.31 -6.04 5.81
N PRO A 147 -29.81 -7.29 5.81
CA PRO A 147 -29.55 -8.25 4.74
C PRO A 147 -29.88 -7.65 3.38
N ASN A 148 -28.93 -7.72 2.44
CA ASN A 148 -29.03 -7.19 1.07
C ASN A 148 -28.98 -5.65 0.90
N SER A 149 -28.98 -4.86 1.98
CA SER A 149 -28.83 -3.39 1.91
C SER A 149 -27.44 -2.90 2.27
N ASN A 150 -26.64 -3.72 2.96
CA ASN A 150 -25.29 -3.39 3.42
C ASN A 150 -24.18 -4.09 2.63
N SER A 151 -24.41 -4.42 1.35
CA SER A 151 -23.42 -5.09 0.48
C SER A 151 -22.14 -4.28 0.22
N GLY A 152 -22.11 -3.01 0.62
CA GLY A 152 -20.92 -2.14 0.59
C GLY A 152 -20.19 -2.00 1.93
N ALA A 153 -20.59 -2.73 2.97
CA ALA A 153 -19.84 -2.75 4.23
C ALA A 153 -18.58 -3.62 4.06
N GLY A 154 -17.41 -3.02 4.23
CA GLY A 154 -16.12 -3.68 4.16
C GLY A 154 -15.19 -3.16 5.25
N TRP A 155 -14.09 -3.86 5.46
CA TRP A 155 -13.00 -3.41 6.33
C TRP A 155 -11.84 -2.94 5.48
N ASP A 156 -11.38 -1.72 5.71
CA ASP A 156 -10.16 -1.21 5.10
C ASP A 156 -8.96 -1.70 5.91
N LEU A 157 -8.15 -2.54 5.27
CA LEU A 157 -6.93 -3.11 5.85
C LEU A 157 -5.70 -2.39 5.25
N PRO A 158 -4.66 -2.08 6.06
CA PRO A 158 -3.38 -1.59 5.57
C PRO A 158 -2.74 -2.54 4.53
N SER A 159 -1.89 -2.01 3.65
CA SER A 159 -1.22 -2.79 2.59
C SER A 159 -0.34 -3.94 3.11
N ASP A 160 0.07 -3.88 4.38
CA ASP A 160 0.93 -4.87 5.03
C ASP A 160 0.19 -5.64 6.14
N ALA A 161 -1.14 -5.55 6.21
CA ALA A 161 -1.93 -6.26 7.21
C ALA A 161 -2.26 -7.69 6.75
N GLU A 162 -1.73 -8.67 7.46
CA GLU A 162 -2.15 -10.06 7.35
C GLU A 162 -3.26 -10.34 8.38
N VAL A 163 -4.44 -10.74 7.92
CA VAL A 163 -5.52 -11.17 8.81
C VAL A 163 -5.25 -12.60 9.25
N THR A 164 -4.62 -12.75 10.41
CA THR A 164 -4.31 -14.08 10.98
C THR A 164 -5.55 -14.79 11.51
N GLN A 165 -6.53 -14.03 12.03
CA GLN A 165 -7.79 -14.55 12.54
C GLN A 165 -8.87 -13.46 12.47
N MET A 166 -10.05 -13.84 11.99
CA MET A 166 -11.24 -13.00 11.94
C MET A 166 -12.35 -13.69 12.72
N ILE A 167 -12.75 -13.11 13.86
CA ILE A 167 -13.92 -13.54 14.61
C ILE A 167 -15.02 -12.52 14.35
N ILE A 168 -16.13 -12.97 13.78
CA ILE A 168 -17.33 -12.17 13.61
C ILE A 168 -18.34 -12.66 14.64
N GLU A 169 -18.54 -11.87 15.69
CA GLU A 169 -19.60 -12.10 16.66
C GLU A 169 -20.84 -11.31 16.25
N VAL A 170 -21.88 -12.02 15.83
CA VAL A 170 -23.16 -11.42 15.45
C VAL A 170 -24.15 -11.70 16.57
N LEU A 171 -24.51 -10.65 17.30
CA LEU A 171 -25.56 -10.72 18.31
C LEU A 171 -26.92 -10.74 17.59
N ALA A 172 -27.82 -11.59 18.06
CA ALA A 172 -29.20 -11.69 17.56
C ALA A 172 -30.13 -10.99 18.56
N PRO A 173 -30.21 -9.63 18.57
CA PRO A 173 -31.08 -8.93 19.49
C PRO A 173 -32.52 -9.36 19.26
N ALA A 174 -33.13 -9.95 20.29
CA ALA A 174 -34.52 -10.34 20.29
C ALA A 174 -35.41 -9.11 20.52
N ASP A 175 -36.46 -8.98 19.72
CA ASP A 175 -37.50 -7.98 19.99
C ASP A 175 -38.31 -8.42 21.22
N PRO A 176 -38.63 -7.51 22.15
CA PRO A 176 -39.38 -7.87 23.35
C PRO A 176 -40.77 -8.39 22.97
N LEU A 177 -41.17 -9.52 23.56
CA LEU A 177 -42.50 -10.09 23.38
C LEU A 177 -43.54 -9.14 23.99
N VAL A 178 -44.37 -8.54 23.13
CA VAL A 178 -45.54 -7.75 23.58
C VAL A 178 -46.77 -8.65 23.55
N SER A 179 -47.22 -9.08 24.73
CA SER A 179 -48.50 -9.79 24.86
C SER A 179 -49.57 -8.88 25.46
N LEU A 180 -50.79 -8.97 24.92
CA LEU A 180 -51.99 -8.33 25.50
C LEU A 180 -52.73 -9.26 26.48
N THR A 181 -52.23 -10.50 26.67
CA THR A 181 -52.69 -11.42 27.69
C THR A 181 -51.69 -11.47 28.84
N PRO A 182 -52.12 -11.68 30.09
CA PRO A 182 -51.21 -11.94 31.19
C PRO A 182 -50.25 -13.08 30.81
N TYR A 183 -48.96 -12.82 30.92
CA TYR A 183 -47.91 -13.80 30.74
C TYR A 183 -47.41 -14.22 32.12
N GLU A 184 -47.36 -15.53 32.37
CA GLU A 184 -46.80 -16.08 33.59
C GLU A 184 -45.28 -16.00 33.49
N PHE A 185 -44.70 -15.08 34.26
CA PHE A 185 -43.28 -14.82 34.29
C PHE A 185 -42.71 -15.32 35.62
N ASP A 186 -41.98 -16.42 35.58
CA ASP A 186 -41.29 -17.00 36.73
C ASP A 186 -39.82 -16.62 36.70
N LEU A 187 -39.38 -15.76 37.63
CA LEU A 187 -37.99 -15.36 37.75
C LEU A 187 -37.23 -16.37 38.59
N ARG A 188 -36.26 -17.08 37.99
CA ARG A 188 -35.50 -18.12 38.69
C ARG A 188 -34.24 -17.57 39.34
N THR A 189 -33.40 -16.86 38.58
CA THR A 189 -32.12 -16.32 39.08
C THR A 189 -31.62 -15.15 38.22
N THR A 190 -30.74 -14.33 38.79
CA THR A 190 -30.13 -13.18 38.12
C THR A 190 -28.67 -13.03 38.49
N ALA A 191 -27.87 -12.55 37.54
CA ALA A 191 -26.48 -12.18 37.77
C ALA A 191 -26.15 -10.91 36.98
N VAL A 192 -25.38 -10.00 37.56
CA VAL A 192 -24.92 -8.79 36.87
C VAL A 192 -23.41 -8.86 36.75
N ASN A 193 -22.91 -8.65 35.54
CA ASN A 193 -21.48 -8.53 35.32
C ASN A 193 -20.99 -7.16 35.82
N PRO A 194 -20.06 -7.11 36.78
CA PRO A 194 -19.61 -5.86 37.39
C PRO A 194 -18.73 -5.02 36.45
N ASP A 195 -18.09 -5.63 35.45
CA ASP A 195 -17.14 -4.96 34.57
C ASP A 195 -17.84 -4.27 33.39
N ASN A 196 -18.84 -4.95 32.81
CA ASN A 196 -19.52 -4.46 31.60
C ASN A 196 -21.00 -4.08 31.83
N GLY A 197 -21.57 -4.36 33.00
CA GLY A 197 -22.95 -3.98 33.35
C GLY A 197 -24.05 -4.80 32.65
N VAL A 198 -23.71 -5.91 32.00
CA VAL A 198 -24.70 -6.83 31.41
C VAL A 198 -25.43 -7.58 32.53
N LEU A 199 -26.77 -7.60 32.45
CA LEU A 199 -27.66 -8.37 33.30
C LEU A 199 -28.00 -9.70 32.61
N TYR A 200 -27.73 -10.79 33.30
CA TYR A 200 -28.16 -12.13 32.95
C TYR A 200 -29.42 -12.41 33.77
N LEU A 201 -30.51 -12.73 33.08
CA LEU A 201 -31.85 -12.93 33.64
C LEU A 201 -32.35 -14.32 33.21
N ALA A 202 -32.43 -15.25 34.16
CA ALA A 202 -33.05 -16.55 33.92
C ALA A 202 -34.52 -16.48 34.35
N ALA A 203 -35.42 -16.62 33.39
CA ALA A 203 -36.85 -16.61 33.65
C ALA A 203 -37.56 -17.67 32.79
N ASN A 204 -38.55 -18.34 33.37
CA ASN A 204 -39.20 -19.50 32.77
C ASN A 204 -38.14 -20.52 32.30
N ASP A 205 -38.10 -20.84 31.01
CA ASP A 205 -37.12 -21.72 30.41
C ASP A 205 -36.13 -20.98 29.50
N GLU A 206 -35.95 -19.67 29.69
CA GLU A 206 -35.05 -18.83 28.89
C GLU A 206 -33.98 -18.13 29.76
N LEU A 207 -32.83 -17.86 29.14
CA LEU A 207 -31.79 -16.98 29.65
C LEU A 207 -31.68 -15.75 28.77
N MET A 208 -31.99 -14.59 29.32
CA MET A 208 -31.93 -13.31 28.62
C MET A 208 -30.70 -12.52 29.05
N LEU A 209 -30.00 -11.92 28.08
CA LEU A 209 -28.93 -10.97 28.31
C LEU A 209 -29.46 -9.57 28.04
N LEU A 210 -29.37 -8.69 29.05
CA LEU A 210 -29.88 -7.33 28.97
C LEU A 210 -28.79 -6.31 29.27
N HIS A 211 -28.84 -5.16 28.61
CA HIS A 211 -27.98 -4.03 28.94
C HIS A 211 -28.72 -2.70 28.80
N ALA A 212 -28.70 -1.91 29.88
CA ALA A 212 -29.50 -0.68 29.99
C ALA A 212 -29.14 0.37 28.93
N ASN A 213 -27.89 0.39 28.46
CA ASN A 213 -27.45 1.33 27.42
C ASN A 213 -27.59 0.77 25.99
N ASN A 214 -28.08 -0.46 25.82
CA ASN A 214 -28.31 -1.02 24.50
C ASN A 214 -29.73 -0.71 24.01
N ASN A 215 -29.92 -0.59 22.70
CA ASN A 215 -31.23 -0.43 22.07
C ASN A 215 -31.36 -1.36 20.84
N PRO A 216 -32.10 -2.49 20.94
CA PRO A 216 -32.96 -2.89 22.06
C PRO A 216 -32.18 -3.27 23.33
N HIS A 217 -32.84 -3.20 24.49
CA HIS A 217 -32.23 -3.53 25.78
C HIS A 217 -31.83 -5.01 25.89
N VAL A 218 -32.53 -5.91 25.18
CA VAL A 218 -32.21 -7.33 25.10
C VAL A 218 -31.10 -7.51 24.05
N ILE A 219 -29.96 -8.01 24.51
CA ILE A 219 -28.80 -8.34 23.67
C ILE A 219 -29.02 -9.69 22.99
N ASP A 220 -29.46 -10.69 23.77
CA ASP A 220 -29.60 -12.07 23.31
C ASP A 220 -30.57 -12.85 24.20
N VAL A 221 -31.10 -13.96 23.68
CA VAL A 221 -31.98 -14.88 24.40
C VAL A 221 -31.59 -16.32 24.06
N TYR A 222 -31.31 -17.11 25.08
CA TYR A 222 -31.06 -18.54 24.96
C TYR A 222 -32.26 -19.33 25.47
N ASP A 223 -32.72 -20.26 24.66
CA ASP A 223 -33.80 -21.18 24.99
C ASP A 223 -33.24 -22.44 25.66
N PHE A 224 -33.79 -22.79 26.81
CA PHE A 224 -33.47 -23.95 27.62
C PHE A 224 -34.71 -24.84 27.88
N GLU A 225 -35.75 -24.77 27.04
CA GLU A 225 -36.97 -25.58 27.17
C GLU A 225 -36.65 -27.09 27.25
N ASN A 226 -35.64 -27.55 26.50
CA ASN A 226 -35.23 -28.96 26.47
C ASN A 226 -34.41 -29.39 27.70
N GLU A 227 -33.88 -28.43 28.45
CA GLU A 227 -33.04 -28.59 29.62
C GLU A 227 -33.81 -28.37 30.93
N GLY A 228 -35.11 -28.05 30.84
CA GLY A 228 -35.96 -27.72 31.99
C GLY A 228 -35.68 -26.32 32.56
N GLY A 229 -35.11 -25.44 31.74
CA GLY A 229 -34.78 -24.06 32.07
C GLY A 229 -33.55 -23.89 32.98
N VAL A 230 -33.18 -22.64 33.22
CA VAL A 230 -32.02 -22.29 34.05
C VAL A 230 -32.42 -22.23 35.52
N LEU A 231 -31.90 -23.15 36.33
CA LEU A 231 -32.24 -23.26 37.77
C LEU A 231 -31.42 -22.32 38.65
N ASP A 232 -30.14 -22.14 38.32
CA ASP A 232 -29.21 -21.30 39.06
C ASP A 232 -28.15 -20.73 38.11
N MET A 233 -27.59 -19.58 38.47
CA MET A 233 -26.56 -18.89 37.72
C MET A 233 -25.52 -18.35 38.68
N VAL A 234 -24.27 -18.74 38.43
CA VAL A 234 -23.12 -18.18 39.12
C VAL A 234 -22.23 -17.55 38.07
N MET A 235 -21.99 -16.25 38.20
CA MET A 235 -21.05 -15.55 37.35
C MET A 235 -19.64 -15.84 37.84
N ASP A 236 -18.84 -16.46 36.98
CA ASP A 236 -17.40 -16.54 37.20
C ASP A 236 -16.79 -15.16 36.93
N THR A 237 -16.15 -14.60 37.95
CA THR A 237 -15.46 -13.30 37.88
C THR A 237 -13.94 -13.49 37.84
N GLY A 238 -13.48 -14.69 37.46
CA GLY A 238 -12.09 -15.12 37.42
C GLY A 238 -11.11 -14.01 37.01
N ALA A 239 -10.50 -13.40 38.03
CA ALA A 239 -9.23 -12.72 37.92
C ALA A 239 -8.16 -13.73 38.35
N ASP A 240 -7.75 -14.58 37.40
CA ASP A 240 -6.46 -15.30 37.49
C ASP A 240 -5.42 -14.57 36.62
#